data_AF-A0A3A8PG15-F1
#
_entry.id   AF-A0A3A8PG15-F1
#
_cell.length_a   1.000
_cell.length_b   1.000
_cell.length_c   1.000
_cell.angle_alpha   90.00
_cell.angle_beta   90.00
_cell.angle_gamma   90.00
#
_symmetry.space_group_name_H-M   'P 1'
#
loop_
_entity.id
_entity.type
_entity.pdbx_description
1 polymer ?
#
loop_
_entity_poly.entity_id
_entity_poly.type
_entity_poly.pdbx_seq_one_letter_code
_entity_poly.pdbx_strand_id
1 'polypeptide(L)'
;MVSLLDALDRERLLKDPAAAAGLVPAGEPPHVSLLRLCEAGVLTGGLTVGYGVRPDELVGPLTAAMGGAARRLKIVDVRERPVLELHVAAGELTEKWEVEDVPALVHNLNDLYRDAADVRAVAVLGEWEDSLQLLCVERRSLGRLLRQPFFAPVNARALADLVAPR
;
A
#
# COMPACT_ATOMS: atom_id res chain seq x y z
N MET A 1 -20.90 -11.24 13.70
CA MET A 1 -19.75 -10.95 12.83
C MET A 1 -19.72 -9.45 12.60
N VAL A 2 -18.58 -8.79 12.78
CA VAL A 2 -18.44 -7.36 12.42
C VAL A 2 -18.48 -7.28 10.90
N SER A 3 -19.29 -6.37 10.33
CA SER A 3 -19.32 -6.21 8.87
C SER A 3 -17.98 -5.67 8.38
N LEU A 4 -17.65 -5.90 7.10
CA LEU A 4 -16.43 -5.34 6.51
C LEU A 4 -16.35 -3.82 6.71
N LEU A 5 -17.45 -3.12 6.44
CA LEU A 5 -17.51 -1.67 6.52
C LEU A 5 -17.29 -1.16 7.95
N ASP A 6 -17.87 -1.81 8.96
CA ASP A 6 -17.64 -1.47 10.37
C ASP A 6 -16.17 -1.65 10.77
N ALA A 7 -15.51 -2.68 10.24
CA ALA A 7 -14.10 -2.94 10.51
C ALA A 7 -13.19 -1.91 9.84
N LEU A 8 -13.49 -1.54 8.59
CA LEU A 8 -12.75 -0.50 7.86
C LEU A 8 -12.95 0.89 8.49
N ASP A 9 -14.17 1.22 8.92
CA ASP A 9 -14.47 2.48 9.60
C ASP A 9 -13.72 2.61 10.93
N ARG A 10 -13.69 1.53 11.73
CA ARG A 10 -12.94 1.49 13.00
C ARG A 10 -11.44 1.75 12.81
N GLU A 11 -10.87 1.26 11.71
CA GLU A 11 -9.47 1.49 11.35
C GLU A 11 -9.27 2.78 10.51
N ARG A 12 -10.32 3.59 10.34
CA ARG A 12 -10.34 4.86 9.60
C ARG A 12 -9.88 4.72 8.14
N LEU A 13 -10.21 3.58 7.53
CA LEU A 13 -9.87 3.24 6.16
C LEU A 13 -10.94 3.65 5.15
N LEU A 14 -12.11 4.15 5.58
CA LEU A 14 -13.14 4.68 4.69
C LEU A 14 -13.00 6.20 4.57
N LYS A 15 -13.05 6.71 3.33
CA LYS A 15 -13.21 8.16 3.05
C LYS A 15 -14.66 8.58 3.20
N ASP A 16 -15.56 7.75 2.66
CA ASP A 16 -17.01 7.98 2.65
C ASP A 16 -17.74 6.65 2.95
N PRO A 17 -18.23 6.46 4.19
CA PRO A 17 -18.97 5.26 4.57
C PRO A 17 -20.27 5.05 3.79
N ALA A 18 -20.95 6.13 3.39
CA ALA A 18 -22.22 6.04 2.68
C ALA A 18 -22.01 5.57 1.23
N ALA A 19 -21.01 6.12 0.55
CA ALA A 19 -20.62 5.66 -0.78
C ALA A 19 -20.16 4.19 -0.75
N ALA A 20 -19.36 3.81 0.27
CA ALA A 20 -18.88 2.43 0.42
C ALA A 20 -20.02 1.42 0.61
N ALA A 21 -21.08 1.77 1.35
CA ALA A 21 -22.22 0.89 1.60
C ALA A 21 -22.96 0.47 0.31
N GLY A 22 -23.03 1.36 -0.68
CA GLY A 22 -23.67 1.07 -1.98
C GLY A 22 -22.84 0.17 -2.90
N LEU A 23 -21.55 -0.06 -2.58
CA LEU A 23 -20.61 -0.76 -3.45
C LEU A 23 -20.34 -2.21 -3.06
N VAL A 24 -20.74 -2.63 -1.85
CA VAL A 24 -20.47 -3.99 -1.35
C VAL A 24 -21.67 -4.91 -1.62
N PRO A 25 -21.59 -5.85 -2.58
CA PRO A 25 -22.67 -6.77 -2.87
C PRO A 25 -22.89 -7.76 -1.72
N ALA A 26 -24.15 -8.16 -1.51
CA ALA A 26 -24.47 -9.18 -0.51
C ALA A 26 -23.81 -10.52 -0.86
N GLY A 27 -23.09 -11.11 0.10
CA GLY A 27 -22.45 -12.42 -0.05
C GLY A 27 -21.10 -12.41 -0.79
N GLU A 28 -20.61 -11.25 -1.23
CA GLU A 28 -19.26 -11.14 -1.79
C GLU A 28 -18.20 -11.43 -0.70
N PRO A 29 -17.15 -12.20 -0.99
CA PRO A 29 -16.08 -12.43 -0.04
C PRO A 29 -15.44 -11.11 0.43
N PRO A 30 -15.19 -10.89 1.72
CA PRO A 30 -14.73 -9.59 2.23
C PRO A 30 -13.43 -9.05 1.62
N HIS A 31 -12.49 -9.94 1.24
CA HIS A 31 -11.24 -9.54 0.58
C HIS A 31 -11.47 -9.05 -0.86
N VAL A 32 -12.49 -9.59 -1.56
CA VAL A 32 -12.88 -9.12 -2.89
C VAL A 32 -13.56 -7.75 -2.78
N SER A 33 -14.46 -7.58 -1.82
CA SER A 33 -15.07 -6.28 -1.56
C SER A 33 -14.04 -5.22 -1.19
N LEU A 34 -12.96 -5.57 -0.50
CA LEU A 34 -11.86 -4.65 -0.23
C LEU A 34 -11.18 -4.16 -1.51
N LEU A 35 -10.91 -5.04 -2.48
CA LEU A 35 -10.36 -4.68 -3.79
C LEU A 35 -11.30 -3.72 -4.53
N ARG A 36 -12.59 -4.03 -4.56
CA ARG A 36 -13.62 -3.18 -5.19
C ARG A 36 -13.70 -1.79 -4.55
N LEU A 37 -13.65 -1.71 -3.22
CA LEU A 37 -13.67 -0.43 -2.51
C LEU A 37 -12.39 0.39 -2.77
N CYS A 38 -11.25 -0.29 -2.94
CA CYS A 38 -10.00 0.35 -3.35
C CYS A 38 -10.14 0.97 -4.74
N GLU A 39 -10.61 0.18 -5.70
CA GLU A 39 -10.83 0.59 -7.09
C GLU A 39 -11.82 1.76 -7.22
N ALA A 40 -12.91 1.73 -6.45
CA ALA A 40 -13.88 2.81 -6.41
C ALA A 40 -13.35 4.10 -5.73
N GLY A 41 -12.11 4.09 -5.24
CA GLY A 41 -11.47 5.25 -4.65
C GLY A 41 -12.02 5.65 -3.28
N VAL A 42 -12.81 4.80 -2.63
CA VAL A 42 -13.46 5.10 -1.33
C VAL A 42 -12.60 4.74 -0.12
N LEU A 43 -11.45 4.10 -0.33
CA LEU A 43 -10.50 3.79 0.74
C LEU A 43 -9.48 4.90 0.97
N THR A 44 -9.29 5.28 2.23
CA THR A 44 -8.22 6.18 2.67
C THR A 44 -6.87 5.51 2.47
N GLY A 45 -6.00 6.14 1.67
CA GLY A 45 -4.69 5.59 1.33
C GLY A 45 -4.73 4.45 0.30
N GLY A 46 -5.89 4.17 -0.31
CA GLY A 46 -6.01 3.25 -1.43
C GLY A 46 -5.45 3.87 -2.71
N LEU A 47 -4.73 3.06 -3.51
CA LEU A 47 -4.27 3.38 -4.85
C LEU A 47 -4.59 2.24 -5.80
N THR A 48 -5.19 2.58 -6.94
CA THR A 48 -5.30 1.72 -8.11
C THR A 48 -4.11 1.98 -9.04
N VAL A 49 -3.41 0.93 -9.42
CA VAL A 49 -2.29 0.99 -10.35
C VAL A 49 -2.67 0.23 -11.62
N GLY A 50 -2.81 0.96 -12.73
CA GLY A 50 -3.10 0.35 -14.02
C GLY A 50 -1.97 -0.57 -14.50
N TYR A 51 -2.32 -1.52 -15.36
CA TYR A 51 -1.34 -2.38 -16.01
C TYR A 51 -0.31 -1.58 -16.82
N GLY A 52 0.96 -1.99 -16.72
CA GLY A 52 2.08 -1.36 -17.46
C GLY A 52 2.62 -0.06 -16.88
N VAL A 53 2.07 0.43 -15.75
CA VAL A 53 2.67 1.56 -15.02
C VAL A 53 4.06 1.18 -14.53
N ARG A 54 5.04 2.05 -14.76
CA ARG A 54 6.41 1.79 -14.34
C ARG A 54 6.61 2.08 -12.86
N PRO A 55 7.51 1.36 -12.16
CA PRO A 55 7.78 1.63 -10.75
C PRO A 55 8.24 3.07 -10.47
N ASP A 56 9.06 3.68 -11.33
CA ASP A 56 9.53 5.06 -11.14
C ASP A 56 8.38 6.08 -11.12
N GLU A 57 7.34 5.86 -11.92
CA GLU A 57 6.16 6.71 -12.01
C GLU A 57 5.31 6.68 -10.72
N LEU A 58 5.39 5.58 -9.95
CA LEU A 58 4.62 5.39 -8.72
C LEU A 58 5.30 5.94 -7.47
N VAL A 59 6.57 6.29 -7.52
CA VAL A 59 7.30 6.79 -6.34
C VAL A 59 6.60 8.02 -5.75
N GLY A 60 6.21 8.99 -6.57
CA GLY A 60 5.51 10.19 -6.13
C GLY A 60 4.15 9.88 -5.48
N PRO A 61 3.22 9.22 -6.19
CA PRO A 61 1.93 8.82 -5.64
C PRO A 61 2.03 7.97 -4.36
N LEU A 62 2.94 6.99 -4.32
CA LEU A 62 3.10 6.11 -3.15
C LEU A 62 3.65 6.89 -1.95
N THR A 63 4.72 7.66 -2.13
CA THR A 63 5.30 8.44 -1.03
C THR A 63 4.36 9.51 -0.50
N ALA A 64 3.51 10.08 -1.36
CA ALA A 64 2.45 10.99 -0.94
C ALA A 64 1.39 10.29 -0.07
N ALA A 65 0.96 9.09 -0.47
CA ALA A 65 -0.02 8.28 0.25
C ALA A 65 0.54 7.67 1.56
N MET A 66 1.82 7.30 1.56
CA MET A 66 2.56 6.85 2.74
C MET A 66 2.63 7.96 3.80
N GLY A 67 2.82 9.20 3.36
CA GLY A 67 2.85 10.37 4.25
C GLY A 67 4.16 10.50 5.03
N GLY A 68 4.15 11.34 6.07
CA GLY A 68 5.28 11.52 6.98
C GLY A 68 6.59 11.87 6.27
N ALA A 69 7.68 11.24 6.73
CA ALA A 69 9.01 11.36 6.14
C ALA A 69 9.09 10.92 4.67
N ALA A 70 8.24 9.99 4.22
CA ALA A 70 8.27 9.48 2.85
C ALA A 70 8.05 10.56 1.80
N ARG A 71 7.27 11.60 2.12
CA ARG A 71 7.02 12.76 1.24
C ARG A 71 8.27 13.53 0.82
N ARG A 72 9.39 13.32 1.52
CA ARG A 72 10.68 13.97 1.21
C ARG A 72 11.60 13.11 0.36
N LEU A 73 11.20 11.88 0.03
CA LEU A 73 11.97 11.01 -0.85
C LEU A 73 12.11 11.67 -2.22
N LYS A 74 13.32 11.60 -2.79
CA LYS A 74 13.62 12.11 -4.12
C LYS A 74 14.23 11.01 -4.96
N ILE A 75 13.80 10.92 -6.21
CA ILE A 75 14.56 10.20 -7.24
C ILE A 75 15.68 11.13 -7.69
N VAL A 76 16.91 10.63 -7.65
CA VAL A 76 18.13 11.36 -8.01
C VAL A 76 18.59 10.95 -9.41
N ASP A 77 18.50 9.67 -9.75
CA ASP A 77 18.87 9.10 -11.04
C ASP A 77 17.97 7.89 -11.35
N VAL A 78 17.76 7.62 -12.64
CA VAL A 78 17.03 6.46 -13.13
C VAL A 78 17.82 5.85 -14.29
N ARG A 79 18.13 4.56 -14.20
CA ARG A 79 18.86 3.86 -15.25
C ARG A 79 18.11 2.62 -15.71
N GLU A 80 18.11 2.37 -17.01
CA GLU A 80 17.34 1.30 -17.63
C GLU A 80 18.27 0.21 -18.20
N ARG A 81 18.93 -0.64 -17.37
CA ARG A 81 19.72 -1.82 -17.85
C ARG A 81 20.02 -2.87 -16.74
N PRO A 82 19.82 -4.19 -16.97
CA PRO A 82 18.69 -4.86 -17.63
C PRO A 82 17.38 -4.77 -16.81
N VAL A 83 17.48 -4.34 -15.55
CA VAL A 83 16.35 -4.00 -14.66
C VAL A 83 16.36 -2.48 -14.47
N LEU A 84 15.21 -1.90 -14.11
CA LEU A 84 15.12 -0.48 -13.75
C LEU A 84 15.90 -0.24 -12.45
N GLU A 85 16.94 0.59 -12.50
CA GLU A 85 17.71 1.00 -11.34
C GLU A 85 17.27 2.40 -10.89
N LEU A 86 16.79 2.52 -9.65
CA LEU A 86 16.40 3.76 -9.01
C LEU A 86 17.47 4.21 -8.02
N HIS A 87 17.97 5.43 -8.17
CA HIS A 87 18.80 6.06 -7.14
C HIS A 87 17.93 7.04 -6.39
N VAL A 88 17.77 6.84 -5.08
CA VAL A 88 16.87 7.64 -4.25
C VAL A 88 17.63 8.29 -3.11
N ALA A 89 17.14 9.46 -2.70
CA ALA A 89 17.60 10.16 -1.50
C ALA A 89 16.43 10.29 -0.51
N ALA A 90 16.66 9.92 0.75
CA ALA A 90 15.71 10.00 1.85
C ALA A 90 16.37 10.64 3.06
N GLY A 91 16.27 11.97 3.16
CA GLY A 91 17.07 12.74 4.13
C GLY A 91 18.55 12.67 3.77
N GLU A 92 19.37 12.21 4.71
CA GLU A 92 20.83 12.05 4.52
C GLU A 92 21.22 10.70 3.89
N LEU A 93 20.26 9.78 3.74
CA LEU A 93 20.50 8.46 3.16
C LEU A 93 20.34 8.51 1.64
N THR A 94 21.27 7.86 0.92
CA THR A 94 21.15 7.59 -0.51
C THR A 94 21.19 6.08 -0.73
N GLU A 95 20.24 5.57 -1.52
CA GLU A 95 20.09 4.15 -1.82
C GLU A 95 20.07 3.93 -3.34
N LYS A 96 20.44 2.72 -3.75
CA LYS A 96 20.32 2.25 -5.13
C LYS A 96 19.49 0.97 -5.14
N TRP A 97 18.42 0.97 -5.91
CA TRP A 97 17.47 -0.13 -5.97
C TRP A 97 17.34 -0.66 -7.37
N GLU A 98 17.50 -1.97 -7.53
CA GLU A 98 17.00 -2.67 -8.71
C GLU A 98 15.51 -2.97 -8.48
N VAL A 99 14.66 -2.50 -9.38
CA VAL A 99 13.20 -2.55 -9.24
C VAL A 99 12.58 -3.18 -10.47
N GLU A 100 12.31 -4.49 -10.40
CA GLU A 100 11.67 -5.23 -11.49
C GLU A 100 10.19 -4.85 -11.68
N ASP A 101 9.48 -4.63 -10.57
CA ASP A 101 8.04 -4.44 -10.60
C ASP A 101 7.54 -3.58 -9.41
N VAL A 102 6.23 -3.36 -9.37
CA VAL A 102 5.58 -2.59 -8.30
C VAL A 102 5.73 -3.25 -6.92
N PRO A 103 5.56 -4.58 -6.76
CA PRO A 103 5.90 -5.28 -5.51
C PRO A 103 7.32 -5.03 -5.00
N ALA A 104 8.34 -5.03 -5.87
CA ALA A 104 9.72 -4.73 -5.50
C ALA A 104 9.88 -3.30 -4.99
N LEU A 105 9.25 -2.33 -5.65
CA LEU A 105 9.22 -0.94 -5.16
C LEU A 105 8.56 -0.83 -3.79
N VAL A 106 7.42 -1.49 -3.60
CA VAL A 106 6.69 -1.52 -2.33
C VAL A 106 7.55 -2.13 -1.21
N HIS A 107 8.28 -3.20 -1.52
CA HIS A 107 9.23 -3.80 -0.59
C HIS A 107 10.31 -2.80 -0.15
N ASN A 108 10.99 -2.17 -1.11
CA ASN A 108 12.07 -1.21 -0.85
C ASN A 108 11.58 -0.01 -0.04
N LEU A 109 10.40 0.54 -0.37
CA LEU A 109 9.79 1.65 0.38
C LEU A 109 9.41 1.27 1.82
N ASN A 110 8.81 0.09 2.01
CA ASN A 110 8.42 -0.37 3.35
C ASN A 110 9.64 -0.63 4.24
N ASP A 111 10.72 -1.15 3.68
CA ASP A 111 11.96 -1.43 4.41
C ASP A 111 12.74 -0.13 4.70
N LEU A 112 12.89 0.76 3.72
CA LEU A 112 13.52 2.08 3.91
C LEU A 112 12.90 2.86 5.07
N TYR A 113 11.58 2.80 5.21
CA TYR A 113 10.84 3.51 6.26
C TYR A 113 10.43 2.63 7.44
N ARG A 114 11.08 1.47 7.62
CA ARG A 114 10.80 0.49 8.68
C ARG A 114 10.61 1.12 10.06
N ASP A 115 11.48 2.05 10.44
CA ASP A 115 11.49 2.64 11.78
C ASP A 115 10.76 4.00 11.85
N ALA A 116 10.22 4.47 10.73
CA ALA A 116 9.52 5.75 10.66
C ALA A 116 8.04 5.58 11.07
N ALA A 117 7.73 5.90 12.33
CA ALA A 117 6.38 5.74 12.90
C ALA A 117 5.31 6.63 12.24
N ASP A 118 5.72 7.75 11.63
CA ASP A 118 4.85 8.69 10.90
C ASP A 118 4.59 8.27 9.44
N VAL A 119 5.25 7.23 8.97
CA VAL A 119 5.12 6.71 7.61
C VAL A 119 4.25 5.46 7.60
N ARG A 120 3.19 5.48 6.79
CA ARG A 120 2.29 4.33 6.58
C ARG A 120 3.00 3.23 5.79
N ALA A 121 2.65 1.98 6.08
CA ALA A 121 3.13 0.83 5.30
C ALA A 121 2.19 0.57 4.13
N VAL A 122 2.75 0.10 3.00
CA VAL A 122 2.00 -0.22 1.79
C VAL A 122 1.70 -1.71 1.75
N ALA A 123 0.42 -2.06 1.72
CA ALA A 123 -0.08 -3.41 1.49
C ALA A 123 -0.44 -3.61 0.01
N VAL A 124 0.01 -4.71 -0.57
CA VAL A 124 -0.38 -5.12 -1.93
C VAL A 124 -1.62 -6.00 -1.79
N LEU A 125 -2.81 -5.48 -2.07
CA LEU A 125 -4.07 -6.19 -1.85
C LEU A 125 -4.27 -7.31 -2.87
N GLY A 126 -3.86 -7.08 -4.12
CA GLY A 126 -4.02 -8.02 -5.23
C GLY A 126 -4.54 -7.33 -6.49
N GLU A 127 -4.80 -8.13 -7.51
CA GLU A 127 -5.31 -7.66 -8.80
C GLU A 127 -6.85 -7.60 -8.82
N TRP A 128 -7.40 -6.62 -9.52
CA TRP A 128 -8.82 -6.43 -9.76
C TRP A 128 -9.03 -5.65 -11.05
N GLU A 129 -9.87 -6.17 -11.98
CA GLU A 129 -10.20 -5.50 -13.25
C GLU A 129 -8.97 -4.89 -13.97
N ASP A 130 -7.96 -5.73 -14.24
CA ASP A 130 -6.70 -5.36 -14.92
C ASP A 130 -5.85 -4.27 -14.22
N SER A 131 -5.99 -4.13 -12.91
CA SER A 131 -5.21 -3.19 -12.10
C SER A 131 -4.77 -3.78 -10.77
N LEU A 132 -3.64 -3.32 -10.26
CA LEU A 132 -3.10 -3.71 -8.96
C LEU A 132 -3.60 -2.74 -7.88
N GLN A 133 -4.20 -3.30 -6.83
CA GLN A 133 -4.74 -2.54 -5.70
C GLN A 133 -3.73 -2.46 -4.57
N LEU A 134 -3.41 -1.25 -4.14
CA LEU A 134 -2.49 -0.97 -3.03
C LEU A 134 -3.22 -0.21 -1.91
N LEU A 135 -2.85 -0.46 -0.66
CA LEU A 135 -3.42 0.25 0.48
C LEU A 135 -2.34 0.69 1.47
N CYS A 136 -2.21 1.99 1.67
CA CYS A 136 -1.35 2.58 2.68
C CYS A 136 -2.04 2.58 4.05
N VAL A 137 -1.53 1.82 5.00
CA VAL A 137 -2.11 1.65 6.34
C VAL A 137 -1.18 2.13 7.44
N GLU A 138 -1.75 2.65 8.53
CA GLU A 138 -0.95 3.08 9.68
C GLU A 138 -0.23 1.89 10.33
N ARG A 139 1.06 2.06 10.65
CA ARG A 139 1.88 0.98 11.26
C ARG A 139 1.27 0.42 12.54
N ARG A 140 0.69 1.28 13.39
CA ARG A 140 0.00 0.87 14.62
C ARG A 140 -1.25 0.01 14.40
N SER A 141 -1.81 0.02 13.19
CA SER A 141 -2.98 -0.79 12.82
C SER A 141 -2.60 -2.10 12.15
N LEU A 142 -1.40 -2.23 11.59
CA LEU A 142 -0.94 -3.43 10.85
C LEU A 142 -1.17 -4.73 11.61
N GLY A 143 -0.74 -4.79 12.88
CA GLY A 143 -0.90 -6.02 13.67
C GLY A 143 -2.36 -6.45 13.85
N ARG A 144 -3.30 -5.49 13.96
CA ARG A 144 -4.74 -5.80 14.04
C ARG A 144 -5.29 -6.17 12.67
N LEU A 145 -4.92 -5.44 11.62
CA LEU A 145 -5.36 -5.66 10.25
C LEU A 145 -4.93 -7.03 9.74
N LEU A 146 -3.67 -7.45 9.94
CA LEU A 146 -3.16 -8.76 9.53
C LEU A 146 -3.87 -9.96 10.18
N ARG A 147 -4.64 -9.73 11.26
CA ARG A 147 -5.51 -10.75 11.89
C ARG A 147 -6.94 -10.73 11.37
N GLN A 148 -7.30 -9.76 10.53
CA GLN A 148 -8.63 -9.68 9.96
C GLN A 148 -8.74 -10.57 8.71
N PRO A 149 -9.84 -11.33 8.57
CA PRO A 149 -10.02 -12.22 7.42
C PRO A 149 -10.19 -11.48 6.08
N PHE A 150 -10.56 -10.20 6.11
CA PHE A 150 -10.69 -9.39 4.90
C PHE A 150 -9.36 -8.81 4.40
N PHE A 151 -8.34 -8.76 5.25
CA PHE A 151 -7.06 -8.12 4.95
C PHE A 151 -5.99 -9.20 4.76
N ALA A 152 -5.98 -9.77 3.56
CA ALA A 152 -5.05 -10.82 3.16
C ALA A 152 -4.13 -10.33 2.00
N PRO A 153 -3.27 -9.32 2.24
CA PRO A 153 -2.42 -8.78 1.19
C PRO A 153 -1.38 -9.80 0.74
N VAL A 154 -0.98 -9.72 -0.54
CA VAL A 154 0.05 -10.56 -1.16
C VAL A 154 1.37 -10.48 -0.39
N ASN A 155 1.72 -9.29 0.12
CA ASN A 155 2.93 -9.07 0.92
C ASN A 155 2.74 -9.22 2.44
N ALA A 156 1.75 -10.00 2.90
CA ALA A 156 1.44 -10.16 4.33
C ALA A 156 2.65 -10.56 5.20
N ARG A 157 3.54 -11.42 4.69
CA ARG A 157 4.76 -11.82 5.42
C ARG A 157 5.69 -10.64 5.67
N ALA A 158 5.97 -9.84 4.64
CA ALA A 158 6.82 -8.66 4.77
C ALA A 158 6.18 -7.63 5.73
N LEU A 159 4.86 -7.47 5.69
CA LEU A 159 4.15 -6.60 6.63
C LEU A 159 4.21 -7.11 8.07
N ALA A 160 4.17 -8.43 8.30
CA ALA A 160 4.30 -9.02 9.63
C ALA A 160 5.69 -8.73 10.22
N ASP A 161 6.75 -8.76 9.41
CA ASP A 161 8.12 -8.42 9.80
C ASP A 161 8.30 -6.93 10.19
N LEU A 162 7.33 -6.06 9.86
CA LEU A 162 7.30 -4.66 10.31
C LEU A 162 6.65 -4.49 11.69
N VAL A 163 5.88 -5.48 12.16
CA VAL A 163 5.15 -5.43 13.44
C VAL A 163 5.96 -6.10 14.55
N ALA A 164 6.79 -7.08 14.22
CA ALA A 164 7.64 -7.75 15.19
C ALA A 164 8.80 -6.82 15.61
N PRO A 165 8.99 -6.53 16.91
CA PRO A 165 10.24 -5.94 17.37
C PRO A 165 11.37 -6.94 17.11
N ARG A 166 12.46 -6.46 16.48
CA ARG A 166 13.73 -7.19 16.44
C ARG A 166 14.47 -7.04 17.76
#